data_AF-A0A8T5PU36-F1
#
_entry.id   AF-A0A8T5PU36-F1
#
_cell.length_a   1.000
_cell.length_b   1.000
_cell.length_c   1.000
_cell.angle_alpha   90.00
_cell.angle_beta   90.00
_cell.angle_gamma   90.00
#
_symmetry.space_group_name_H-M   'P 1'
#
loop_
_entity.id
_entity.type
_entity.pdbx_description
1 polymer ?
#
loop_
_entity_poly.entity_id
_entity_poly.type
_entity_poly.pdbx_seq_one_letter_code
_entity_poly.pdbx_strand_id
1 'polypeptide(L)'
;MPISYKQKCFKCRKNWVTVTRRDKFVICYDCQKETLNQKIKDPKMKKLFNIPEEFYRENSFLRNIKMNYIRFEKLSEKQIQAFKQTVEKMKQEKKTKS
;
A
#
# COMPACT_ATOMS: atom_id res chain seq x y z
N MET A 1 -12.63 8.30 17.06
CA MET A 1 -11.44 7.70 16.41
C MET A 1 -11.79 6.29 15.94
N PRO A 2 -11.36 5.85 14.75
CA PRO A 2 -11.51 4.44 14.38
C PRO A 2 -10.71 3.58 15.36
N ILE A 3 -11.37 2.64 16.04
CA ILE A 3 -10.72 1.68 16.94
C ILE A 3 -9.77 0.84 16.07
N SER A 4 -8.47 0.97 16.31
CA SER A 4 -7.43 0.13 15.72
C SER A 4 -7.08 -0.99 16.69
N TYR A 5 -6.94 -2.21 16.16
CA TYR A 5 -6.53 -3.39 16.94
C TYR A 5 -5.49 -4.18 16.15
N LYS A 6 -4.79 -5.10 16.82
CA LYS A 6 -3.81 -5.96 16.15
C LYS A 6 -4.47 -7.27 15.77
N GLN A 7 -4.33 -7.67 14.51
CA GLN A 7 -4.79 -8.97 14.01
C GLN A 7 -3.65 -9.68 13.29
N LYS A 8 -3.63 -11.01 13.38
CA LYS A 8 -2.71 -11.84 12.61
C LYS A 8 -3.07 -11.78 11.13
N CYS A 9 -2.05 -11.78 10.28
CA CYS A 9 -2.20 -11.89 8.83
C CYS A 9 -3.02 -13.14 8.46
N PHE A 10 -4.01 -12.98 7.60
CA PHE A 10 -4.88 -14.06 7.15
C PHE A 10 -4.13 -15.14 6.35
N LYS A 11 -3.11 -14.75 5.56
CA LYS A 11 -2.32 -15.67 4.72
C LYS A 11 -1.26 -16.44 5.53
N CYS A 12 -0.41 -15.75 6.30
CA CYS A 12 0.69 -16.42 7.01
C CYS A 12 0.40 -16.75 8.47
N ARG A 13 -0.59 -16.13 9.11
CA ARG A 13 -0.92 -16.26 10.55
C ARG A 13 0.23 -16.00 11.55
N LYS A 14 1.38 -15.52 11.07
CA LYS A 14 2.59 -15.24 11.87
C LYS A 14 2.71 -13.77 12.25
N ASN A 15 2.50 -12.87 11.27
CA ASN A 15 2.75 -11.44 11.47
C ASN A 15 1.50 -10.72 11.99
N TRP A 16 1.72 -9.83 12.96
CA TRP A 16 0.69 -8.93 13.48
C TRP A 16 0.62 -7.66 12.63
N VAL A 17 -0.59 -7.24 12.30
CA VAL A 17 -0.86 -6.03 11.51
C VAL A 17 -1.89 -5.20 12.26
N THR A 18 -1.70 -3.88 12.28
CA THR A 18 -2.66 -2.93 12.83
C THR A 18 -3.81 -2.75 11.85
N VAL A 19 -5.03 -3.00 12.32
CA VAL A 19 -6.23 -3.08 11.48
C VAL A 19 -7.34 -2.25 12.08
N THR A 20 -8.25 -1.79 11.24
CA THR A 20 -9.48 -1.14 11.68
C THR A 20 -10.65 -2.13 11.59
N ARG A 21 -11.75 -1.86 12.28
CA ARG A 21 -12.96 -2.72 12.23
C ARG A 21 -13.52 -2.94 10.81
N ARG A 22 -13.13 -2.11 9.83
CA ARG A 22 -13.55 -2.22 8.43
C ARG A 22 -12.74 -3.24 7.63
N ASP A 23 -11.56 -3.62 8.10
CA ASP A 23 -10.63 -4.49 7.38
C ASP A 23 -10.95 -5.96 7.66
N LYS A 24 -11.73 -6.60 6.77
CA LYS A 24 -12.09 -8.03 6.93
C LYS A 24 -10.96 -9.01 6.61
N PHE A 25 -10.12 -8.69 5.62
CA PHE A 25 -9.05 -9.58 5.14
C PHE A 25 -7.69 -8.89 5.21
N VAL A 26 -6.95 -9.18 6.28
CA VAL A 26 -5.73 -8.48 6.63
C VAL A 26 -4.54 -9.28 6.13
N ILE A 27 -3.68 -8.67 5.32
CA ILE A 27 -2.49 -9.33 4.75
C ILE A 27 -1.25 -8.53 5.15
N CYS A 28 -0.22 -9.20 5.66
CA CYS A 28 1.05 -8.56 5.99
C CYS A 28 1.83 -8.14 4.74
N TYR A 29 2.78 -7.22 4.94
CA TYR A 29 3.67 -6.74 3.90
C TYR A 29 4.35 -7.87 3.12
N ASP A 30 4.95 -8.83 3.83
CA ASP A 30 5.72 -9.91 3.22
C ASP A 30 4.85 -10.79 2.32
N CYS A 31 3.62 -11.07 2.74
CA CYS A 31 2.65 -11.81 1.93
C CYS A 31 2.14 -11.04 0.72
N GLN A 32 2.14 -9.70 0.76
CA GLN A 32 1.78 -8.85 -0.37
C GLN A 32 2.97 -8.60 -1.30
N LYS A 33 4.21 -8.73 -0.82
CA LYS A 33 5.44 -8.45 -1.56
C LYS A 33 5.56 -9.26 -2.85
N GLU A 34 5.19 -10.54 -2.80
CA GLU A 34 5.14 -11.43 -3.98
C GLU A 34 4.28 -10.83 -5.10
N THR A 35 3.09 -10.35 -4.76
CA THR A 35 2.18 -9.75 -5.73
C THR A 35 2.64 -8.36 -6.15
N LEU A 36 3.18 -7.55 -5.22
CA LEU A 36 3.70 -6.21 -5.53
C LEU A 36 4.90 -6.23 -6.49
N ASN A 37 5.64 -7.34 -6.55
CA ASN A 37 6.78 -7.49 -7.45
C ASN A 37 6.38 -7.90 -8.89
N GLN A 38 5.09 -8.04 -9.18
CA GLN A 38 4.65 -8.32 -10.54
C GLN A 38 5.01 -7.18 -11.50
N LYS A 39 5.37 -7.55 -12.74
CA LYS A 39 5.82 -6.61 -13.76
C LYS A 39 4.66 -5.74 -14.23
N ILE A 40 4.81 -4.42 -14.10
CA ILE A 40 3.90 -3.42 -14.65
C ILE A 40 4.28 -3.17 -16.11
N LYS A 41 3.37 -3.44 -17.04
CA LYS A 41 3.59 -3.23 -18.48
C LYS A 41 3.52 -1.75 -18.86
N ASP A 42 2.65 -0.96 -18.23
CA ASP A 42 2.48 0.46 -18.57
C ASP A 42 3.65 1.32 -18.07
N PRO A 43 4.34 2.06 -18.95
CA PRO A 43 5.48 2.90 -18.56
C PRO A 43 5.07 4.06 -17.64
N LYS A 44 3.85 4.61 -17.82
CA LYS A 44 3.31 5.67 -16.96
C LYS A 44 3.11 5.17 -15.53
N MET A 45 2.50 4.00 -15.36
CA MET A 45 2.24 3.41 -14.03
C MET A 45 3.53 2.90 -13.39
N LYS A 46 4.46 2.37 -14.18
CA LYS A 46 5.80 2.00 -13.71
C LYS A 46 6.52 3.19 -13.04
N LYS A 47 6.46 4.38 -13.64
CA LYS A 47 7.01 5.60 -13.02
C LYS A 47 6.26 6.00 -11.76
N LEU A 48 4.93 5.93 -11.76
CA LEU A 48 4.10 6.27 -10.60
C LEU A 48 4.42 5.39 -9.38
N PHE A 49 4.60 4.09 -9.61
CA PHE A 49 4.88 3.10 -8.56
C PHE A 49 6.38 2.96 -8.24
N ASN A 50 7.24 3.79 -8.85
CA ASN A 50 8.66 3.83 -8.53
C ASN A 50 8.90 4.68 -7.28
N ILE A 51 8.46 4.17 -6.12
CA ILE A 51 8.63 4.79 -4.81
C ILE A 51 9.45 3.87 -3.87
N PRO A 52 10.07 4.41 -2.80
CA PRO A 52 10.88 3.61 -1.90
C PRO A 52 10.07 2.50 -1.22
N GLU A 53 10.69 1.34 -1.01
CA GLU A 53 10.04 0.16 -0.42
C GLU A 53 9.46 0.46 0.98
N GLU A 54 10.11 1.33 1.74
CA GLU A 54 9.65 1.79 3.06
C GLU A 54 8.24 2.38 3.04
N PHE A 55 7.89 3.12 1.97
CA PHE A 55 6.57 3.73 1.84
C PHE A 55 5.50 2.66 1.70
N TYR A 56 5.81 1.59 0.95
CA TYR A 56 4.93 0.44 0.87
C TYR A 56 4.85 -0.29 2.20
N ARG A 57 5.93 -0.38 2.98
CA ARG A 57 5.92 -1.06 4.29
C ARG A 57 5.08 -0.32 5.32
N GLU A 58 5.22 1.00 5.39
CA GLU A 58 4.52 1.86 6.35
C GLU A 58 3.04 2.05 5.99
N ASN A 59 2.70 2.14 4.71
CA ASN A 59 1.36 2.52 4.28
C ASN A 59 0.61 1.43 3.51
N SER A 60 -0.44 0.88 4.12
CA SER A 60 -1.30 -0.14 3.52
C SER A 60 -2.11 0.38 2.32
N PHE A 61 -2.43 1.67 2.27
CA PHE A 61 -3.17 2.28 1.16
C PHE A 61 -2.36 2.25 -0.15
N LEU A 62 -1.07 2.60 -0.10
CA LEU A 62 -0.19 2.57 -1.28
C LEU A 62 -0.06 1.14 -1.82
N ARG A 63 0.01 0.14 -0.93
CA ARG A 63 -0.02 -1.28 -1.31
C ARG A 63 -1.34 -1.63 -1.99
N ASN A 64 -2.47 -1.24 -1.41
CA ASN A 64 -3.79 -1.54 -1.96
C ASN A 64 -3.99 -0.94 -3.36
N ILE A 65 -3.54 0.30 -3.61
CA ILE A 65 -3.62 0.91 -4.94
C ILE A 65 -2.80 0.11 -5.96
N LYS A 66 -1.55 -0.25 -5.61
CA LYS A 66 -0.70 -1.05 -6.51
C LYS A 66 -1.29 -2.43 -6.77
N MET A 67 -1.82 -3.09 -5.74
CA MET A 67 -2.52 -4.38 -5.87
C MET A 67 -3.76 -4.29 -6.75
N ASN A 68 -4.56 -3.23 -6.61
CA ASN A 68 -5.73 -3.01 -7.44
C ASN A 68 -5.34 -2.79 -8.91
N TYR A 69 -4.30 -2.00 -9.15
CA TYR A 69 -3.79 -1.82 -10.49
C TYR A 69 -3.29 -3.13 -11.09
N ILE A 70 -2.58 -3.96 -10.33
CA ILE A 70 -2.11 -5.27 -10.79
C ILE A 70 -3.27 -6.20 -11.15
N ARG A 71 -4.37 -6.16 -10.37
CA ARG A 71 -5.55 -7.01 -10.62
C ARG A 71 -6.41 -6.55 -11.78
N PHE A 72 -6.60 -5.24 -11.92
CA PHE A 72 -7.55 -4.67 -12.88
C PHE A 72 -6.88 -3.99 -14.07
N GLU A 73 -5.55 -3.86 -14.06
CA GLU A 73 -4.71 -3.14 -15.03
C GLU A 73 -5.18 -1.70 -15.29
N LYS A 74 -6.00 -1.15 -14.40
CA LYS A 74 -6.65 0.16 -14.52
C LYS A 74 -6.70 0.86 -13.17
N LEU A 75 -6.54 2.18 -13.20
CA LEU A 75 -6.71 3.08 -12.07
C LEU A 75 -7.54 4.27 -12.50
N SER A 76 -8.41 4.75 -11.62
CA SER A 76 -9.10 6.02 -11.84
C SER A 76 -8.15 7.20 -11.59
N GLU A 77 -8.41 8.33 -12.24
CA GLU A 77 -7.63 9.55 -12.02
C GLU A 77 -7.64 9.98 -10.55
N LYS A 78 -8.78 9.83 -9.88
CA LYS A 78 -8.92 10.08 -8.44
C LYS A 78 -8.00 9.19 -7.61
N GLN A 79 -7.85 7.90 -7.97
CA GLN A 79 -6.91 7.00 -7.29
C GLN A 79 -5.46 7.41 -7.52
N ILE A 80 -5.10 7.82 -8.75
CA ILE A 80 -3.75 8.30 -9.08
C ILE A 80 -3.43 9.58 -8.29
N GLN A 81 -4.38 10.52 -8.23
CA GLN A 81 -4.20 11.77 -7.49
C GLN A 81 -4.04 11.50 -5.99
N ALA A 82 -4.92 10.66 -5.41
CA ALA A 82 -4.83 10.28 -4.00
C ALA A 82 -3.50 9.55 -3.69
N PHE A 83 -3.01 8.71 -4.61
CA PHE A 83 -1.71 8.06 -4.47
C PHE A 83 -0.58 9.10 -4.40
N LYS A 84 -0.52 10.03 -5.37
CA LYS A 84 0.51 11.08 -5.40
C LYS A 84 0.49 11.93 -4.14
N GLN A 85 -0.69 12.40 -3.72
CA GLN A 85 -0.85 13.20 -2.51
C GLN A 85 -0.39 12.44 -1.26
N THR A 86 -0.69 11.14 -1.17
CA THR A 86 -0.27 10.31 -0.03
C THR A 86 1.24 10.14 0.01
N VAL A 87 1.88 9.87 -1.14
CA VAL A 87 3.34 9.79 -1.25
C VAL A 87 3.99 11.12 -0.88
N GLU A 88 3.43 12.24 -1.32
CA GLU A 88 3.92 13.56 -1.00
C GLU A 88 3.82 13.88 0.50
N LYS A 89 2.66 13.60 1.11
CA LYS A 89 2.46 13.74 2.56
C LYS A 89 3.47 12.90 3.35
N MET A 90 3.68 11.64 2.96
CA MET A 90 4.68 10.78 3.62
C MET A 90 6.12 11.30 3.45
N LYS A 91 6.46 11.86 2.28
CA LYS A 91 7.77 12.52 2.07
C LYS A 91 7.94 13.74 2.97
N GLN A 92 6.89 14.54 3.13
CA GLN A 92 6.89 15.70 4.03
C GLN A 92 7.01 15.26 5.49
N GLU A 93 6.21 14.29 5.94
CA GLU A 93 6.26 13.75 7.30
C GLU A 93 7.64 13.17 7.66
N LYS A 94 8.32 12.52 6.71
CA LYS A 94 9.70 12.04 6.89
C LYS A 94 10.70 13.19 7.01
N LYS A 95 10.53 14.28 6.25
CA LYS A 95 11.39 15.48 6.37
C LYS A 95 11.23 16.21 7.69
N THR A 96 10.01 16.29 8.23
CA THR A 96 9.74 17.02 9.48
C THR A 96 10.18 16.25 10.73
N LYS A 97 10.40 14.93 10.61
CA LYS A 97 10.85 14.05 11.71
C LYS A 97 12.34 13.73 11.68
N SER A 98 13.11 14.31 10.75
CA SER A 98 14.53 14.04 10.55
C SER A 98 15.41 15.20 10.97
#